data_AF-A0A356QP42-F1
#
_entry.id   AF-A0A356QP42-F1
#
_cell.length_a   1.000
_cell.length_b   1.000
_cell.length_c   1.000
_cell.angle_alpha   90.00
_cell.angle_beta   90.00
_cell.angle_gamma   90.00
#
_symmetry.space_group_name_H-M   'P 1'
#
loop_
_entity.id
_entity.type
_entity.pdbx_description
1 polymer ?
#
loop_
_entity_poly.entity_id
_entity_poly.type
_entity_poly.pdbx_seq_one_letter_code
_entity_poly.pdbx_strand_id
1 'polypeptide(L)'
;QLVLDVPLAELLEDGEDQLSGPILVRSRMVKLMKTAAAIREQVGNNAGSQLVSQLIGQILEMMPELADITPWHTVGQRRTLDDVGRTARDTVPDDLFGR
;
A
#
# COMPACT_ATOMS: atom_id res chain seq x y z
N GLN A 1 26.07 -11.37 3.35
CA GLN A 1 25.24 -10.30 2.77
C GLN A 1 24.35 -10.94 1.73
N LEU A 2 23.04 -11.08 2.02
CA LEU A 2 22.06 -11.63 1.08
C LEU A 2 21.73 -10.52 0.08
N VAL A 3 22.32 -10.61 -1.12
CA VAL A 3 22.05 -9.68 -2.22
C VAL A 3 20.74 -10.14 -2.88
N LEU A 4 19.83 -9.22 -3.16
CA LEU A 4 18.45 -9.47 -3.61
C LEU A 4 18.34 -10.02 -5.06
N ASP A 5 19.33 -10.81 -5.53
CA ASP A 5 19.42 -11.31 -6.93
C ASP A 5 19.12 -10.26 -8.00
N VAL A 6 19.41 -8.99 -7.69
CA VAL A 6 19.28 -7.85 -8.58
C VAL A 6 20.64 -7.13 -8.67
N PRO A 7 21.00 -6.59 -9.84
CA PRO A 7 22.23 -5.83 -9.98
C PRO A 7 22.29 -4.69 -8.96
N LEU A 8 23.46 -4.48 -8.35
CA LEU A 8 23.64 -3.44 -7.34
C LEU A 8 23.30 -2.03 -7.88
N ALA A 9 23.51 -1.79 -9.18
CA ALA A 9 23.12 -0.56 -9.86
C ALA A 9 21.61 -0.28 -9.73
N GLU A 10 20.76 -1.31 -9.76
CA GLU A 10 19.31 -1.18 -9.58
C GLU A 10 18.91 -0.82 -8.14
N LEU A 11 19.78 -1.09 -7.17
CA LEU A 11 19.56 -0.74 -5.76
C LEU A 11 20.14 0.64 -5.38
N LEU A 12 21.05 1.19 -6.20
CA LEU A 12 21.83 2.39 -5.90
C LEU A 12 21.45 3.62 -6.75
N GLU A 13 20.66 3.46 -7.82
CA GLU A 13 20.15 4.60 -8.58
C GLU A 13 18.89 5.20 -7.92
N ASP A 14 19.06 6.34 -7.25
CA ASP A 14 17.98 7.29 -6.94
C ASP A 14 17.56 8.02 -8.23
N GLY A 15 17.01 7.27 -9.18
CA GLY A 15 16.47 7.82 -10.42
C GLY A 15 15.09 8.44 -10.17
N GLU A 16 14.96 9.75 -10.35
CA GLU A 16 13.68 10.47 -10.24
C GLU A 16 12.58 9.95 -11.20
N ASP A 17 12.93 9.10 -12.15
CA ASP A 17 11.96 8.52 -13.07
C ASP A 17 12.30 7.05 -13.40
N GLN A 18 11.41 6.17 -12.95
CA GLN A 18 11.25 4.77 -13.38
C GLN A 18 12.22 3.74 -12.77
N LEU A 19 11.71 2.99 -11.78
CA LEU A 19 12.29 1.72 -11.29
C LEU A 19 12.77 0.84 -12.46
N SER A 20 13.96 0.25 -12.34
CA SER A 20 14.55 -0.71 -13.30
C SER A 20 13.69 -1.98 -13.46
N GLY A 21 13.90 -2.72 -14.55
CA GLY A 21 13.04 -3.82 -15.02
C GLY A 21 12.55 -4.81 -13.94
N PRO A 22 13.44 -5.51 -13.21
CA PRO A 22 13.06 -6.45 -12.16
C PRO A 22 12.26 -5.81 -11.00
N ILE A 23 12.69 -4.64 -10.52
CA ILE A 23 12.03 -3.94 -9.41
C ILE A 23 10.68 -3.39 -9.86
N LEU A 24 10.57 -2.89 -11.10
CA LEU A 24 9.34 -2.40 -11.69
C LEU A 24 8.30 -3.50 -11.82
N VAL A 25 8.69 -4.67 -12.33
CA VAL A 25 7.79 -5.84 -12.42
C VAL A 25 7.28 -6.24 -11.04
N ARG A 26 8.17 -6.34 -10.05
CA ARG A 26 7.77 -6.64 -8.66
C ARG A 26 6.84 -5.58 -8.08
N SER A 27 7.14 -4.29 -8.28
CA SER A 27 6.29 -3.19 -7.81
C SER A 27 4.90 -3.21 -8.44
N ARG A 28 4.79 -3.58 -9.73
CA ARG A 28 3.51 -3.74 -10.43
C ARG A 28 2.72 -4.92 -9.87
N MET A 29 3.37 -6.05 -9.63
CA MET A 29 2.75 -7.23 -9.03
C MET A 29 2.24 -6.96 -7.61
N VAL A 30 3.02 -6.24 -6.79
CA VAL A 30 2.57 -5.74 -5.47
C VAL A 30 1.31 -4.88 -5.62
N LYS A 31 1.31 -3.89 -6.53
CA LYS A 31 0.14 -3.03 -6.75
C LYS A 31 -1.09 -3.84 -7.20
N LEU A 32 -0.92 -4.82 -8.08
CA LEU A 32 -1.99 -5.72 -8.51
C LEU A 32 -2.56 -6.52 -7.34
N MET A 33 -1.71 -7.11 -6.50
CA MET A 33 -2.16 -7.84 -5.30
C MET A 33 -2.95 -6.94 -4.36
N LYS A 34 -2.44 -5.74 -4.05
CA LYS A 34 -3.13 -4.78 -3.17
C LYS A 34 -4.52 -4.40 -3.70
N THR A 35 -4.64 -4.22 -5.02
CA THR A 35 -5.91 -3.94 -5.68
C THR A 35 -6.85 -5.15 -5.60
N ALA A 36 -6.39 -6.34 -5.94
CA ALA A 36 -7.21 -7.56 -5.86
C ALA A 36 -7.69 -7.83 -4.42
N ALA A 37 -6.81 -7.66 -3.44
CA ALA A 37 -7.14 -7.83 -2.03
C ALA A 37 -8.16 -6.78 -1.53
N ALA A 38 -8.07 -5.52 -2.00
CA ALA A 38 -9.06 -4.48 -1.70
C ALA A 38 -10.43 -4.78 -2.33
N ILE A 39 -10.45 -5.28 -3.57
CA ILE A 39 -11.70 -5.71 -4.22
C ILE A 39 -12.31 -6.89 -3.44
N ARG A 40 -11.50 -7.83 -2.92
CA ARG A 40 -11.99 -8.95 -2.11
C ARG A 40 -12.68 -8.45 -0.84
N GLU A 41 -12.12 -7.46 -0.17
CA GLU A 41 -12.75 -6.84 1.00
C GLU A 41 -14.08 -6.16 0.66
N GLN A 42 -14.15 -5.46 -0.47
CA GLN A 42 -15.39 -4.78 -0.90
C GLN A 42 -16.50 -5.74 -1.32
N VAL A 43 -16.15 -6.83 -2.03
CA VAL A 43 -17.13 -7.79 -2.56
C VAL A 43 -17.67 -8.70 -1.47
N GLY A 44 -16.90 -8.98 -0.41
CA GLY A 44 -17.31 -9.85 0.69
C GLY A 44 -17.65 -11.27 0.22
N ASN A 45 -18.77 -11.83 0.71
CA ASN A 45 -19.23 -13.20 0.39
C ASN A 45 -20.24 -13.25 -0.77
N ASN A 46 -20.26 -12.23 -1.62
CA ASN A 46 -21.19 -12.15 -2.76
C ASN A 46 -20.70 -13.00 -3.95
N ALA A 47 -21.53 -13.12 -4.99
CA ALA A 47 -21.22 -13.89 -6.21
C ALA A 47 -19.86 -13.52 -6.87
N GLY A 48 -19.40 -12.28 -6.72
CA GLY A 48 -18.09 -11.83 -7.20
C GLY A 48 -16.88 -12.35 -6.40
N SER A 49 -17.10 -12.90 -5.20
CA SER A 49 -16.03 -13.33 -4.28
C SER A 49 -15.17 -14.44 -4.88
N GLN A 50 -15.80 -15.36 -5.60
CA GLN A 50 -15.11 -16.48 -6.23
C GLN A 50 -14.17 -16.02 -7.35
N LEU A 51 -14.59 -15.03 -8.15
CA LEU A 51 -13.75 -14.48 -9.24
C LEU A 51 -12.53 -13.75 -8.69
N VAL A 52 -12.70 -12.96 -7.63
CA VAL A 52 -11.59 -12.24 -7.01
C VAL A 52 -10.64 -13.21 -6.29
N SER A 53 -11.17 -14.27 -5.68
CA SER A 53 -10.34 -15.31 -5.07
C SER A 53 -9.49 -16.06 -6.10
N GLN A 54 -10.05 -16.35 -7.29
CA GLN A 54 -9.28 -16.92 -8.40
C GLN A 54 -8.20 -15.97 -8.91
N LEU A 55 -8.52 -14.68 -9.08
CA LEU A 55 -7.54 -13.66 -9.47
C LEU A 55 -6.36 -13.61 -8.49
N ILE A 56 -6.64 -13.64 -7.19
CA ILE A 56 -5.59 -13.66 -6.15
C ILE A 56 -4.75 -14.94 -6.25
N GLY A 57 -5.39 -16.09 -6.47
CA GLY A 57 -4.69 -17.36 -6.71
C GLY A 57 -3.71 -17.27 -7.89
N GLN A 58 -4.15 -16.74 -9.02
CA GLN A 58 -3.31 -16.54 -10.21
C GLN A 58 -2.13 -15.60 -9.94
N ILE A 59 -2.33 -14.53 -9.16
CA ILE A 59 -1.24 -13.62 -8.76
C ILE A 59 -0.21 -14.36 -7.89
N LEU A 60 -0.65 -15.21 -6.95
CA LEU A 60 0.23 -15.98 -6.08
C LEU A 60 0.99 -17.09 -6.82
N GLU A 61 0.38 -17.70 -7.84
CA GLU A 61 1.07 -18.65 -8.72
C GLU A 61 2.22 -17.97 -9.48
N MET A 62 2.05 -16.71 -9.88
CA MET A 62 3.10 -15.93 -10.53
C MET A 62 4.14 -15.38 -9.54
N MET A 63 3.74 -15.04 -8.31
CA MET A 63 4.59 -14.40 -7.32
C MET A 63 4.14 -14.77 -5.88
N PRO A 64 4.62 -15.89 -5.32
CA PRO A 64 4.14 -16.42 -4.05
C PRO A 64 4.51 -15.55 -2.85
N GLU A 65 5.57 -14.75 -2.95
CA GLU A 65 5.99 -13.82 -1.89
C GLU A 65 4.95 -12.72 -1.56
N LEU A 66 3.89 -12.59 -2.36
CA LEU A 66 2.82 -11.62 -2.15
C LEU A 66 1.71 -12.09 -1.20
N ALA A 67 1.79 -13.30 -0.64
CA ALA A 67 0.76 -13.91 0.20
C ALA A 67 0.34 -13.04 1.41
N ASP A 68 1.31 -12.34 2.00
CA ASP A 68 1.10 -11.55 3.22
C ASP A 68 0.82 -10.06 2.94
N ILE A 69 0.63 -9.68 1.66
CA ILE A 69 0.38 -8.29 1.30
C ILE A 69 -1.04 -7.88 1.70
N THR A 70 -1.12 -6.82 2.50
CA THR A 70 -2.39 -6.22 2.87
C THR A 70 -2.97 -5.39 1.73
N PRO A 71 -4.31 -5.33 1.59
CA PRO A 71 -5.02 -4.46 0.65
C PRO A 71 -4.56 -3.00 0.65
N TRP A 72 -4.94 -2.26 -0.40
CA TRP A 72 -4.93 -0.80 -0.31
C TRP A 72 -5.73 -0.34 0.90
N HIS A 73 -5.24 0.68 1.60
CA HIS A 73 -6.03 1.31 2.64
C HIS A 73 -7.25 1.95 1.98
N THR A 74 -8.44 1.41 2.28
CA THR A 74 -9.73 1.87 1.76
C THR A 74 -10.01 3.35 2.10
N VAL A 75 -9.31 3.92 3.08
CA VAL A 75 -9.28 5.35 3.41
C VAL A 75 -7.90 5.75 3.94
N GLY A 76 -7.38 6.91 3.52
CA GLY A 76 -6.19 7.56 4.09
C GLY A 76 -6.39 8.10 5.52
N GLN A 77 -7.48 7.71 6.18
CA GLN A 77 -7.94 8.29 7.43
C GLN A 77 -7.93 7.21 8.52
N ARG A 78 -6.87 7.18 9.34
CA ARG A 78 -6.92 6.54 10.68
C ARG A 78 -7.73 7.36 11.70
N ARG A 79 -8.19 8.56 11.29
CA ARG A 79 -8.98 9.46 12.12
C ARG A 79 -10.45 9.15 11.90
N THR A 80 -11.18 8.86 12.96
CA THR A 80 -12.64 8.97 12.92
C THR A 80 -13.02 10.41 12.54
N LEU A 81 -14.23 10.64 12.05
CA LEU A 81 -14.71 12.01 11.75
C LEU A 81 -14.56 12.96 12.95
N ASP A 82 -14.60 12.40 14.16
CA ASP A 82 -14.47 13.12 15.43
C ASP A 82 -13.01 13.20 15.95
N ASP A 83 -12.05 12.60 15.26
CA ASP A 83 -10.64 12.65 15.65
C ASP A 83 -10.00 13.97 15.24
N VAL A 84 -10.18 14.96 16.13
CA VAL A 84 -9.50 16.25 16.06
C VAL A 84 -7.99 16.06 16.30
N GLY A 85 -7.16 16.61 15.40
CA GLY A 85 -5.70 16.51 15.48
C GLY A 85 -5.12 17.22 16.70
N ARG A 86 -3.82 17.03 16.98
CA ARG A 86 -3.13 17.65 18.15
C ARG A 86 -3.35 19.16 18.22
N THR A 87 -3.35 19.86 17.10
CA THR A 87 -3.60 21.32 17.02
C THR A 87 -4.95 21.75 17.59
N ALA A 88 -5.98 20.89 17.49
CA ALA A 88 -7.30 21.17 18.06
C ALA A 88 -7.43 20.69 19.51
N ARG A 89 -6.52 19.83 19.98
CA ARG A 89 -6.45 19.38 21.39
C ARG A 89 -5.61 20.32 22.25
N ASP A 90 -4.57 20.92 21.66
CA ASP A 90 -3.61 21.82 22.33
C ASP A 90 -3.70 23.22 21.71
N THR A 91 -4.82 23.91 21.92
CA THR A 91 -4.98 25.29 21.46
C THR A 91 -4.20 26.24 22.35
N VAL A 92 -3.38 27.11 21.75
CA VAL A 92 -2.73 28.21 22.45
C VAL A 92 -3.69 29.40 22.53
N PRO A 93 -3.91 30.01 23.70
CA PRO A 93 -4.73 31.22 23.83
C PRO A 93 -4.20 32.38 22.97
N ASP A 94 -5.08 33.11 22.30
CA ASP A 94 -4.70 34.22 21.38
C ASP A 94 -3.97 35.38 22.11
N ASP A 95 -4.16 35.48 23.42
CA ASP A 95 -3.52 36.42 24.34
C ASP A 95 -2.09 36.01 24.75
N LEU A 96 -1.65 34.79 24.42
CA LEU A 96 -0.32 34.29 24.79
C LEU A 96 0.83 34.97 24.04
N PHE A 97 0.55 35.64 22.91
CA PHE A 97 1.51 36.44 22.14
C PHE A 97 1.21 37.95 22.20
N GLY A 98 0.59 38.42 23.29
CA GLY A 98 0.36 39.84 23.54
C GLY A 98 1.59 40.70 23.27
N ARG A 99 1.39 41.75 22.46
CA ARG A 99 2.33 42.79 22.08
C ARG A 99 2.92 43.53 23.28
#